data_AF-A0A938PSV0-F1
#
_entry.id   AF-A0A938PSV0-F1
#
_cell.length_a   1.000
_cell.length_b   1.000
_cell.length_c   1.000
_cell.angle_alpha   90.00
_cell.angle_beta   90.00
_cell.angle_gamma   90.00
#
_symmetry.space_group_name_H-M   'P 1'
#
loop_
_entity.id
_entity.type
_entity.pdbx_description
1 polymer ?
#
loop_
_entity_poly.entity_id
_entity_poly.type
_entity_poly.pdbx_seq_one_letter_code
_entity_poly.pdbx_strand_id
1 'polypeptide(L)'
;MSTSNENKESITDLIRQARRAQEIISLVDFQKIAAHDAEEVDKLAGVTEALEKLNNGEVVDRIDGVDEVRNTDPRQAWIAELLEMLDVVGYSDRVGRVFALTAGEDKGHWKPLAMVPHREGVPLHDLCLAPNFSPAEGAHGLFISATGVFSAHVAQPFNRHERKVLRSQRYDTNAELLATIVRYLNPPDA
;
A
#
# COMPACT_ATOMS: atom_id res chain seq x y z
N MET A 1 -9.49 18.63 49.91
CA MET A 1 -8.90 18.87 48.58
C MET A 1 -8.53 17.52 48.00
N SER A 2 -9.33 16.94 47.09
CA SER A 2 -8.99 15.79 46.21
C SER A 2 -10.17 15.42 45.28
N THR A 3 -10.73 16.37 44.53
CA THR A 3 -11.84 16.08 43.57
C THR A 3 -11.58 16.62 42.15
N SER A 4 -10.39 17.16 41.87
CA SER A 4 -10.11 17.83 40.59
C SER A 4 -9.35 16.99 39.56
N ASN A 5 -8.83 15.80 39.90
CA ASN A 5 -8.09 14.96 38.94
C ASN A 5 -8.96 13.87 38.29
N GLU A 6 -9.82 13.16 39.04
CA GLU A 6 -10.72 12.14 38.47
C GLU A 6 -11.70 12.71 37.43
N ASN A 7 -12.24 13.91 37.66
CA ASN A 7 -13.15 14.55 36.71
C ASN A 7 -12.48 15.00 35.40
N LYS A 8 -11.17 15.27 35.41
CA LYS A 8 -10.45 15.70 34.19
C LYS A 8 -10.10 14.53 33.28
N GLU A 9 -9.74 13.40 33.87
CA GLU A 9 -9.54 12.14 33.13
C GLU A 9 -10.87 11.69 32.52
N SER A 10 -11.96 11.71 33.30
CA SER A 10 -13.31 11.36 32.82
C SER A 10 -13.82 12.24 31.67
N ILE A 11 -13.66 13.57 31.73
CA ILE A 11 -14.09 14.46 30.63
C ILE A 11 -13.26 14.22 29.36
N THR A 12 -11.96 13.96 29.51
CA THR A 12 -11.07 13.70 28.36
C THR A 12 -11.42 12.37 27.68
N ASP A 13 -11.78 11.35 28.47
CA ASP A 13 -12.25 10.07 27.96
C ASP A 13 -13.60 10.21 27.26
N LEU A 14 -14.54 10.99 27.82
CA LEU A 14 -15.82 11.28 27.18
C LEU A 14 -15.65 12.03 25.85
N ILE A 15 -14.72 12.99 25.76
CA ILE A 15 -14.41 13.69 24.51
C ILE A 15 -13.83 12.73 23.47
N ARG A 16 -12.95 11.81 23.90
CA ARG A 16 -12.35 10.79 23.02
C ARG A 16 -13.41 9.83 22.50
N GLN A 17 -14.29 9.35 23.37
CA GLN A 17 -15.41 8.48 23.02
C GLN A 17 -16.39 9.18 22.08
N ALA A 18 -16.74 10.44 22.34
CA ALA A 18 -17.62 11.21 21.47
C ALA A 18 -17.04 11.42 20.05
N ARG A 19 -15.73 11.69 19.94
CA ARG A 19 -15.06 11.77 18.64
C ARG A 19 -15.07 10.42 17.92
N ARG A 20 -14.78 9.34 18.64
CA ARG A 20 -14.79 7.99 18.05
C ARG A 20 -16.20 7.59 17.60
N ALA A 21 -17.23 7.89 18.38
CA ALA A 21 -18.62 7.65 17.99
C ALA A 21 -19.00 8.46 16.74
N GLN A 22 -18.56 9.72 16.62
CA GLN A 22 -18.77 10.53 15.43
C GLN A 22 -18.09 9.94 14.20
N GLU A 23 -16.85 9.47 14.32
CA GLU A 23 -16.14 8.77 13.25
C GLU A 23 -16.90 7.54 12.79
N ILE A 24 -17.34 6.70 13.73
CA ILE A 24 -18.08 5.47 13.45
C ILE A 24 -19.40 5.75 12.72
N ILE A 25 -20.15 6.75 13.17
CA ILE A 25 -21.42 7.16 12.53
C ILE A 25 -21.17 7.69 11.12
N SER A 26 -20.03 8.34 10.87
CA SER A 26 -19.70 8.88 9.54
C SER A 26 -19.37 7.82 8.49
N LEU A 27 -19.20 6.56 8.89
CA LEU A 27 -18.91 5.43 7.99
C LEU A 27 -20.17 4.85 7.33
N VAL A 28 -21.36 5.32 7.73
CA VAL A 28 -22.65 4.86 7.23
C VAL A 28 -23.28 5.88 6.28
N ASP A 29 -23.75 5.43 5.13
CA ASP A 29 -24.51 6.27 4.20
C ASP A 29 -26.02 6.14 4.44
N PHE A 30 -26.57 7.07 5.21
CA PHE A 30 -28.00 7.11 5.52
C PHE A 30 -28.90 7.25 4.30
N GLN A 31 -28.41 7.80 3.17
CA GLN A 31 -29.21 7.90 1.95
C GLN A 31 -29.37 6.53 1.30
N LYS A 32 -28.32 5.71 1.31
CA LYS A 32 -28.36 4.33 0.79
C LYS A 32 -29.17 3.39 1.67
N ILE A 33 -29.12 3.57 3.00
CA ILE A 33 -30.02 2.85 3.92
C ILE A 33 -31.48 3.16 3.61
N ALA A 34 -31.81 4.45 3.40
CA ALA A 34 -33.17 4.84 3.03
C ALA A 34 -33.61 4.21 1.69
N ALA A 35 -32.66 3.94 0.79
CA ALA A 35 -32.88 3.21 -0.45
C ALA A 35 -32.89 1.67 -0.30
N HIS A 36 -32.80 1.14 0.91
CA HIS A 36 -32.74 -0.30 1.23
C HIS A 36 -31.56 -1.02 0.56
N ASP A 37 -30.43 -0.34 0.40
CA ASP A 37 -29.20 -0.98 -0.03
C ASP A 37 -28.78 -2.03 1.01
N ALA A 38 -28.72 -3.31 0.58
CA ALA A 38 -28.48 -4.42 1.49
C ALA A 38 -27.10 -4.34 2.16
N GLU A 39 -26.09 -3.81 1.48
CA GLU A 39 -24.73 -3.70 2.04
C GLU A 39 -24.64 -2.59 3.10
N GLU A 40 -25.30 -1.45 2.89
CA GLU A 40 -25.35 -0.38 3.89
C GLU A 40 -26.25 -0.71 5.08
N VAL A 41 -27.28 -1.55 4.89
CA VAL A 41 -28.09 -2.09 5.99
C VAL A 41 -27.28 -3.06 6.84
N ASP A 42 -26.45 -3.92 6.24
CA ASP A 42 -25.56 -4.82 6.98
C ASP A 42 -24.50 -4.05 7.79
N LYS A 43 -23.95 -2.95 7.24
CA LYS A 43 -23.04 -2.05 7.98
C LYS A 43 -23.66 -1.47 9.24
N LEU A 44 -24.97 -1.20 9.21
CA LEU A 44 -25.68 -0.61 10.35
C LEU A 44 -25.63 -1.53 11.58
N ALA A 45 -25.66 -2.85 11.37
CA ALA A 45 -25.57 -3.82 12.47
C ALA A 45 -24.20 -3.74 13.17
N GLY A 46 -23.11 -3.72 12.40
CA GLY A 46 -21.76 -3.60 12.93
C GLY A 46 -21.49 -2.25 13.60
N VAL A 47 -22.00 -1.16 13.03
CA VAL A 47 -21.91 0.18 13.61
C VAL A 47 -22.68 0.28 14.93
N THR A 48 -23.85 -0.36 15.03
CA THR A 48 -24.63 -0.38 16.27
C THR A 48 -23.87 -1.12 17.38
N GLU A 49 -23.30 -2.29 17.06
CA GLU A 49 -22.50 -3.07 18.01
C GLU A 49 -21.24 -2.29 18.46
N ALA A 50 -20.58 -1.60 17.54
CA ALA A 50 -19.43 -0.75 17.82
C ALA A 50 -19.77 0.43 18.76
N LEU A 51 -20.94 1.05 18.59
CA LEU A 51 -21.42 2.10 19.49
C LEU A 51 -21.76 1.57 20.89
N GLU A 52 -22.32 0.35 20.98
CA GLU A 52 -22.58 -0.30 22.27
C GLU A 52 -21.28 -0.62 23.03
N LYS A 53 -20.26 -1.13 22.33
CA LYS A 53 -18.93 -1.38 22.92
C LYS A 53 -18.28 -0.09 23.45
N LEU A 54 -18.34 1.00 22.68
CA LEU A 54 -17.85 2.30 23.13
C LEU A 54 -18.60 2.83 24.36
N ASN A 55 -19.92 2.64 24.42
CA ASN A 55 -20.73 3.04 25.56
C ASN A 55 -20.38 2.25 26.83
N ASN A 56 -19.93 1.00 26.67
CA ASN A 56 -19.44 0.16 27.76
C ASN A 56 -17.98 0.48 28.16
N GLY A 57 -17.34 1.46 27.50
CA GLY A 57 -15.96 1.85 27.77
C GLY A 57 -14.92 0.96 27.09
N GLU A 58 -15.32 0.09 26.17
CA GLU A 58 -14.42 -0.77 25.43
C GLU A 58 -13.76 -0.01 24.27
N VAL A 59 -12.54 -0.42 23.92
CA VAL A 59 -11.81 0.13 22.77
C VAL A 59 -12.29 -0.60 21.51
N VAL A 60 -12.78 0.17 20.54
CA VAL A 60 -13.26 -0.36 19.25
C VAL A 60 -12.27 -0.01 18.15
N ASP A 61 -11.41 -0.99 17.85
CA ASP A 61 -10.40 -0.90 16.79
C ASP A 61 -10.91 -1.40 15.43
N ARG A 62 -11.97 -2.24 15.42
CA ARG A 62 -12.55 -2.83 14.21
C ARG A 62 -14.07 -2.93 14.30
N ILE A 63 -14.76 -2.71 13.18
CA ILE A 63 -16.20 -2.75 13.00
C ILE A 63 -16.53 -3.75 11.90
N ASP A 64 -17.21 -4.83 12.25
CA ASP A 64 -17.62 -5.84 11.28
C ASP A 64 -18.61 -5.24 10.26
N GLY A 65 -18.48 -5.60 8.97
CA GLY A 65 -19.24 -5.00 7.86
C GLY A 65 -18.72 -3.64 7.35
N VAL A 66 -17.92 -2.90 8.13
CA VAL A 66 -17.28 -1.64 7.71
C VAL A 66 -15.79 -1.82 7.44
N ASP A 67 -15.09 -2.50 8.35
CA ASP A 67 -13.67 -2.86 8.24
C ASP A 67 -13.46 -4.24 7.61
N GLU A 68 -14.54 -4.95 7.29
CA GLU A 68 -14.51 -5.90 6.19
C GLU A 68 -14.33 -5.10 4.91
N VAL A 69 -13.06 -4.83 4.56
CA VAL A 69 -12.68 -4.31 3.25
C VAL A 69 -13.12 -5.34 2.20
N ARG A 70 -14.40 -5.35 1.84
CA ARG A 70 -14.81 -5.77 0.51
C ARG A 70 -14.13 -4.78 -0.40
N ASN A 71 -13.05 -5.28 -0.98
CA ASN A 71 -12.17 -4.60 -1.89
C ASN A 71 -12.98 -4.21 -3.14
N THR A 72 -13.74 -3.13 -3.03
CA THR A 72 -14.63 -2.61 -4.09
C THR A 72 -13.83 -1.93 -5.19
N ASP A 73 -12.53 -1.72 -4.99
CA ASP A 73 -11.61 -1.33 -6.03
C ASP A 73 -10.95 -2.57 -6.66
N PRO A 74 -11.32 -2.95 -7.90
CA PRO A 74 -10.69 -4.06 -8.63
C PRO A 74 -9.16 -3.95 -8.68
N ARG A 75 -8.62 -2.72 -8.64
CA ARG A 75 -7.19 -2.47 -8.63
C ARG A 75 -6.54 -2.92 -7.33
N GLN A 76 -7.16 -2.65 -6.18
CA GLN A 76 -6.64 -3.09 -4.89
C GLN A 76 -6.77 -4.61 -4.72
N ALA A 77 -7.82 -5.23 -5.26
CA ALA A 77 -7.96 -6.70 -5.28
C ALA A 77 -6.82 -7.33 -6.09
N TRP A 78 -6.55 -6.78 -7.28
CA TRP A 78 -5.43 -7.21 -8.11
C TRP A 78 -4.06 -6.99 -7.44
N ILE A 79 -3.85 -5.87 -6.72
CA ILE A 79 -2.61 -5.64 -5.96
C ILE A 79 -2.45 -6.69 -4.86
N ALA A 80 -3.50 -7.04 -4.14
CA ALA A 80 -3.45 -8.05 -3.09
C ALA A 80 -3.09 -9.44 -3.65
N GLU A 81 -3.72 -9.84 -4.76
CA GLU A 81 -3.40 -11.08 -5.47
C GLU A 81 -1.93 -11.08 -5.96
N LEU A 82 -1.46 -9.95 -6.50
CA LEU A 82 -0.07 -9.80 -6.93
C LEU A 82 0.91 -9.95 -5.76
N LEU A 83 0.62 -9.35 -4.60
CA LEU A 83 1.45 -9.47 -3.41
C LEU A 83 1.53 -10.92 -2.93
N GLU A 84 0.41 -11.63 -2.90
CA GLU A 84 0.36 -13.06 -2.54
C GLU A 84 1.19 -13.90 -3.51
N MET A 85 1.04 -13.68 -4.82
CA MET A 85 1.85 -14.38 -5.83
C MET A 85 3.35 -14.13 -5.65
N LEU A 86 3.73 -12.88 -5.36
CA LEU A 86 5.13 -12.51 -5.11
C LEU A 86 5.68 -13.14 -3.83
N ASP A 87 4.85 -13.35 -2.81
CA ASP A 87 5.22 -14.01 -1.57
C ASP A 87 5.52 -15.49 -1.79
N VAL A 88 4.65 -16.19 -2.52
CA VAL A 88 4.83 -17.62 -2.86
C VAL A 88 6.16 -17.87 -3.58
N VAL A 89 6.60 -16.94 -4.44
CA VAL A 89 7.89 -17.05 -5.16
C VAL A 89 9.09 -16.46 -4.40
N GLY A 90 8.87 -15.90 -3.19
CA GLY A 90 9.92 -15.38 -2.33
C GLY A 90 10.46 -13.99 -2.72
N TYR A 91 9.62 -13.13 -3.30
CA TYR A 91 9.98 -11.77 -3.72
C TYR A 91 9.36 -10.65 -2.87
N SER A 92 8.61 -10.99 -1.81
CA SER A 92 7.98 -10.01 -0.89
C SER A 92 8.96 -9.00 -0.31
N ASP A 93 10.18 -9.44 0.01
CA ASP A 93 11.22 -8.59 0.58
C ASP A 93 11.75 -7.52 -0.39
N ARG A 94 11.45 -7.62 -1.69
CA ARG A 94 11.85 -6.65 -2.71
C ARG A 94 10.81 -5.57 -2.93
N VAL A 95 9.58 -5.77 -2.47
CA VAL A 95 8.46 -4.88 -2.72
C VAL A 95 8.72 -3.51 -2.09
N GLY A 96 8.42 -2.45 -2.83
CA GLY A 96 8.64 -1.05 -2.43
C GLY A 96 10.11 -0.64 -2.39
N ARG A 97 11.02 -1.45 -2.94
CA ARG A 97 12.46 -1.20 -2.93
C ARG A 97 13.02 -1.09 -4.34
N VAL A 98 14.22 -0.53 -4.44
CA VAL A 98 15.04 -0.46 -5.65
C VAL A 98 16.45 -0.93 -5.35
N PHE A 99 17.17 -1.43 -6.34
CA PHE A 99 18.59 -1.69 -6.21
C PHE A 99 19.36 -0.39 -6.46
N ALA A 100 20.16 0.06 -5.49
CA ALA A 100 20.93 1.29 -5.60
C ALA A 100 22.43 0.98 -5.50
N LEU A 101 23.19 1.52 -6.46
CA LEU A 101 24.64 1.50 -6.51
C LEU A 101 25.11 2.96 -6.45
N THR A 102 25.75 3.36 -5.35
CA THR A 102 26.25 4.73 -5.18
C THR A 102 27.62 4.87 -5.84
N ALA A 103 27.94 6.06 -6.33
CA ALA A 103 29.27 6.35 -6.87
C ALA A 103 30.38 5.99 -5.86
N GLY A 104 31.33 5.16 -6.30
CA GLY A 104 32.45 4.68 -5.47
C GLY A 104 32.11 3.52 -4.53
N GLU A 105 30.90 2.95 -4.58
CA GLU A 105 30.59 1.67 -3.91
C GLU A 105 30.85 0.49 -4.84
N ASP A 106 31.58 -0.53 -4.35
CA ASP A 106 31.83 -1.77 -5.11
C ASP A 106 30.61 -2.71 -5.14
N LYS A 107 29.63 -2.49 -4.26
CA LYS A 107 28.42 -3.30 -4.12
C LYS A 107 27.20 -2.43 -3.92
N GLY A 108 26.16 -2.69 -4.70
CA GLY A 108 24.86 -2.06 -4.50
C GLY A 108 24.02 -2.77 -3.44
N HIS A 109 23.03 -2.07 -2.94
CA HIS A 109 22.12 -2.55 -1.91
C HIS A 109 20.67 -2.19 -2.25
N TRP A 110 19.72 -2.97 -1.73
CA TRP A 110 18.32 -2.57 -1.81
C TRP A 110 18.05 -1.40 -0.87
N LYS A 111 17.40 -0.37 -1.40
CA LYS A 111 16.95 0.80 -0.65
C LYS A 111 15.45 1.00 -0.88
N PRO A 112 14.69 1.50 0.11
CA PRO A 112 13.31 1.89 -0.10
C PRO A 112 13.18 2.86 -1.28
N LEU A 113 12.15 2.69 -2.11
CA LEU A 113 11.91 3.57 -3.26
C LEU A 113 11.79 5.05 -2.84
N ALA A 114 11.23 5.30 -1.65
CA ALA A 114 11.10 6.64 -1.07
C ALA A 114 12.45 7.37 -0.82
N MET A 115 13.56 6.62 -0.76
CA MET A 115 14.91 7.21 -0.61
C MET A 115 15.52 7.66 -1.94
N VAL A 116 14.92 7.32 -3.09
CA VAL A 116 15.37 7.85 -4.39
C VAL A 116 14.56 9.12 -4.69
N PRO A 117 15.22 10.30 -4.77
CA PRO A 117 14.55 11.55 -5.06
C PRO A 117 13.73 11.45 -6.35
N HIS A 118 12.48 11.92 -6.27
CA HIS A 118 11.48 12.06 -7.33
C HIS A 118 11.06 10.81 -8.14
N ARG A 119 9.86 10.91 -8.72
CA ARG A 119 9.23 9.89 -9.58
C ARG A 119 9.21 10.28 -11.07
N GLU A 120 9.89 11.37 -11.43
CA GLU A 120 9.96 11.84 -12.81
C GLU A 120 10.55 10.76 -13.73
N GLY A 121 9.87 10.52 -14.86
CA GLY A 121 10.23 9.49 -15.83
C GLY A 121 9.75 8.07 -15.50
N VAL A 122 9.05 7.84 -14.37
CA VAL A 122 8.43 6.52 -14.10
C VAL A 122 7.05 6.44 -14.74
N PRO A 123 6.76 5.39 -15.51
CA PRO A 123 5.39 5.07 -15.90
C PRO A 123 4.47 4.95 -14.68
N LEU A 124 3.17 5.19 -14.88
CA LEU A 124 2.18 4.89 -13.86
C LEU A 124 2.28 3.41 -13.50
N HIS A 125 2.39 3.13 -12.21
CA HIS A 125 2.59 1.79 -11.67
C HIS A 125 1.86 1.65 -10.35
N ASP A 126 1.66 0.40 -9.97
CA ASP A 126 0.99 -0.04 -8.75
C ASP A 126 2.00 -0.58 -7.74
N LEU A 127 3.00 -1.30 -8.25
CA LEU A 127 4.02 -1.93 -7.43
C LEU A 127 5.42 -1.58 -7.93
N CYS A 128 6.39 -1.57 -7.02
CA CYS A 128 7.81 -1.49 -7.34
C CYS A 128 8.55 -2.66 -6.69
N LEU A 129 9.49 -3.28 -7.40
CA LEU A 129 10.37 -4.32 -6.88
C LEU A 129 11.83 -3.99 -7.15
N ALA A 130 12.68 -4.37 -6.19
CA ALA A 130 14.12 -4.30 -6.36
C ALA A 130 14.66 -5.49 -7.21
N PRO A 131 15.35 -5.19 -8.33
CA PRO A 131 16.13 -6.19 -9.07
C PRO A 131 17.40 -6.60 -8.31
N ASN A 132 18.13 -7.58 -8.85
CA ASN A 132 19.40 -8.07 -8.29
C ASN A 132 20.63 -7.24 -8.71
N PHE A 133 20.43 -6.20 -9.53
CA PHE A 133 21.52 -5.43 -10.11
C PHE A 133 21.07 -4.02 -10.49
N SER A 134 22.04 -3.14 -10.72
CA SER A 134 21.86 -1.89 -11.47
C SER A 134 22.80 -1.90 -12.67
N PRO A 135 22.36 -1.50 -13.88
CA PRO A 135 23.21 -1.51 -15.07
C PRO A 135 24.34 -0.47 -15.03
N ALA A 136 24.22 0.55 -14.18
CA ALA A 136 25.22 1.58 -13.94
C ALA A 136 25.03 2.17 -12.53
N GLU A 137 25.94 3.06 -12.10
CA GLU A 137 25.76 3.87 -10.90
C GLU A 137 24.40 4.58 -10.92
N GLY A 138 23.67 4.55 -9.81
CA GLY A 138 22.28 4.98 -9.77
C GLY A 138 21.35 4.04 -9.03
N ALA A 139 20.07 4.13 -9.35
CA ALA A 139 19.03 3.27 -8.80
C ALA A 139 18.21 2.61 -9.92
N HIS A 140 18.03 1.30 -9.81
CA HIS A 140 17.28 0.47 -10.75
C HIS A 140 16.09 -0.16 -10.03
N GLY A 141 14.90 -0.03 -10.63
CA GLY A 141 13.67 -0.60 -10.13
C GLY A 141 12.87 -1.29 -11.22
N LEU A 142 12.13 -2.32 -10.84
CA LEU A 142 11.06 -2.87 -11.65
C LEU A 142 9.75 -2.25 -11.19
N PHE A 143 8.94 -1.77 -12.12
CA PHE A 143 7.66 -1.12 -11.87
C PHE A 143 6.58 -1.94 -12.56
N ILE A 144 5.57 -2.35 -11.81
CA ILE A 144 4.49 -3.20 -12.30
C ILE A 144 3.21 -2.39 -12.28
N SER A 145 2.50 -2.42 -13.40
CA SER A 145 1.13 -1.95 -13.53
C SER A 145 0.25 -3.09 -14.01
N ALA A 146 -1.07 -2.93 -13.92
CA ALA A 146 -2.03 -3.88 -14.50
C ALA A 146 -1.82 -4.21 -15.99
N THR A 147 -1.07 -3.40 -16.73
CA THR A 147 -0.86 -3.55 -18.19
C THR A 147 0.56 -3.95 -18.59
N GLY A 148 1.50 -3.99 -17.65
CA GLY A 148 2.89 -4.25 -18.01
C GLY A 148 3.90 -4.06 -16.89
N VAL A 149 5.09 -4.59 -17.15
CA VAL A 149 6.28 -4.49 -16.31
C VAL A 149 7.31 -3.61 -17.00
N PHE A 150 7.83 -2.63 -16.27
CA PHE A 150 8.83 -1.68 -16.73
C PHE A 150 10.09 -1.79 -15.87
N SER A 151 11.25 -1.95 -16.50
CA SER A 151 12.55 -1.82 -15.85
C SER A 151 13.05 -0.40 -16.09
N ALA A 152 13.32 0.36 -15.03
CA ALA A 152 13.74 1.75 -15.15
C ALA A 152 14.89 2.10 -14.22
N HIS A 153 15.85 2.86 -14.75
CA HIS A 153 17.06 3.29 -14.06
C HIS A 153 17.13 4.82 -13.98
N VAL A 154 17.68 5.33 -12.88
CA VAL A 154 18.06 6.74 -12.75
C VAL A 154 19.52 6.83 -12.32
N ALA A 155 20.28 7.64 -13.04
CA ALA A 155 21.68 7.89 -12.75
C ALA A 155 21.84 8.84 -11.54
N GLN A 156 23.00 8.77 -10.89
CA GLN A 156 23.40 9.78 -9.91
C GLN A 156 24.03 11.02 -10.59
N PRO A 157 23.91 12.21 -9.98
CA PRO A 157 23.04 12.52 -8.83
C PRO A 157 21.56 12.54 -9.24
N PHE A 158 20.68 12.00 -8.39
CA PHE A 158 19.28 11.74 -8.74
C PHE A 158 18.52 13.02 -9.11
N ASN A 159 18.71 14.11 -8.37
CA ASN A 159 18.04 15.40 -8.60
C ASN A 159 18.34 16.10 -9.94
N ARG A 160 19.18 15.51 -10.80
CA ARG A 160 19.52 16.03 -12.13
C ARG A 160 19.10 15.10 -13.26
N HIS A 161 18.58 13.93 -12.96
CA HIS A 161 18.35 12.88 -13.95
C HIS A 161 16.95 12.30 -13.78
N GLU A 162 16.20 12.27 -14.87
CA GLU A 162 14.93 11.54 -14.92
C GLU A 162 15.17 10.03 -14.99
N ARG A 163 14.19 9.25 -14.54
CA ARG A 163 14.21 7.80 -14.74
C ARG A 163 14.04 7.48 -16.21
N LYS A 164 14.91 6.62 -16.72
CA LYS A 164 14.87 6.08 -18.08
C LYS A 164 14.34 4.66 -18.04
N VAL A 165 13.28 4.39 -18.79
CA VAL A 165 12.79 3.03 -19.01
C VAL A 165 13.78 2.31 -19.93
N LEU A 166 14.33 1.21 -19.44
CA LEU A 166 15.31 0.38 -20.14
C LEU A 166 14.63 -0.75 -20.92
N ARG A 167 13.64 -1.37 -20.28
CA ARG A 167 12.84 -2.47 -20.86
C ARG A 167 11.39 -2.32 -20.44
N SER A 168 10.49 -2.71 -21.32
CA SER A 168 9.05 -2.70 -21.08
C SER A 168 8.43 -3.91 -21.74
N GLN A 169 7.56 -4.61 -21.03
CA GLN A 169 6.83 -5.73 -21.59
C GLN A 169 5.41 -5.79 -21.03
N ARG A 170 4.44 -5.90 -21.94
CA ARG A 170 3.06 -6.23 -21.61
C ARG A 170 2.94 -7.72 -21.32
N TYR A 171 1.91 -8.07 -20.57
CA TYR A 171 1.54 -9.44 -20.26
C TYR A 171 0.02 -9.54 -20.31
N ASP A 172 -0.49 -10.72 -20.64
CA ASP A 172 -1.93 -10.99 -20.70
C ASP A 172 -2.36 -11.97 -19.58
N THR A 173 -1.40 -12.67 -18.97
CA THR A 173 -1.65 -13.65 -17.90
C THR A 173 -0.72 -13.47 -16.70
N ASN A 174 -1.13 -13.95 -15.53
CA ASN A 174 -0.30 -13.97 -14.32
C ASN A 174 1.00 -14.78 -14.51
N ALA A 175 0.96 -15.86 -15.30
CA ALA A 175 2.14 -16.66 -15.61
C ALA A 175 3.18 -15.85 -16.43
N GLU A 176 2.72 -15.11 -17.43
CA GLU A 176 3.59 -14.22 -18.22
C GLU A 176 4.13 -13.04 -17.41
N LEU A 177 3.32 -12.50 -16.50
CA LEU A 177 3.74 -11.48 -15.54
C LEU A 177 4.91 -11.99 -14.70
N LEU A 178 4.75 -13.14 -14.03
CA LEU A 178 5.81 -13.72 -13.21
C LEU A 178 7.07 -14.05 -14.03
N ALA A 179 6.91 -14.66 -15.20
CA ALA A 179 8.04 -14.93 -16.10
C ALA A 179 8.78 -13.64 -16.51
N THR A 180 8.03 -12.56 -16.75
CA THR A 180 8.61 -11.26 -17.07
C THR A 180 9.35 -10.65 -15.89
N ILE A 181 8.79 -10.72 -14.68
CA ILE A 181 9.45 -10.26 -13.45
C ILE A 181 10.77 -11.02 -13.26
N VAL A 182 10.73 -12.36 -13.29
CA VAL A 182 11.91 -13.21 -13.12
C VAL A 182 13.01 -12.84 -14.12
N ARG A 183 12.65 -12.67 -15.40
CA ARG A 183 13.61 -12.24 -16.45
C ARG A 183 14.17 -10.84 -16.19
N TYR A 184 13.39 -9.94 -15.61
CA TYR A 184 13.82 -8.55 -15.39
C TYR A 184 14.58 -8.36 -14.08
N LEU A 185 14.44 -9.26 -13.12
CA LEU A 185 15.19 -9.25 -11.85
C LEU A 185 16.70 -9.42 -12.07
N ASN A 186 17.08 -10.13 -13.13
CA ASN A 186 18.47 -10.46 -13.44
C ASN A 186 19.02 -9.62 -14.63
N PRO A 187 20.35 -9.47 -14.71
CA PRO A 187 21.00 -8.90 -15.89
C PRO A 187 20.57 -9.64 -17.17
N PRO A 188 20.51 -8.96 -18.33
CA PRO A 188 20.15 -9.60 -19.60
C PRO A 188 21.00 -10.81 -19.99
N ASP A 189 22.24 -10.88 -19.48
CA ASP A 189 23.25 -11.89 -19.82
C ASP A 189 23.60 -12.82 -18.62
N ALA A 190 22.75 -12.88 -17.59
CA ALA A 190 22.99 -13.66 -16.36
C ALA A 190 22.25 -15.01 -16.33
#